data_AF-A0A815JK59-F1
#
_entry.id   AF-A0A815JK59-F1
#
_cell.length_a   1.000
_cell.length_b   1.000
_cell.length_c   1.000
_cell.angle_alpha   90.00
_cell.angle_beta   90.00
_cell.angle_gamma   90.00
#
_symmetry.space_group_name_H-M   'P 1'
#
loop_
_entity.id
_entity.type
_entity.pdbx_description
1 polymer ?
#
loop_
_entity_poly.entity_id
_entity_poly.type
_entity_poly.pdbx_seq_one_letter_code
_entity_poly.pdbx_strand_id
1 'polypeptide(L)'
;MSRSTYAHVLQTLFLLSIFIIAISAQTLSVTVSNGTIFGSYCSSPFANVAAYLGIPFAQPPVGNLRWNAPISYNSTYSNGTLNATTFSPSCYQFGSFSTEPLPYSEDCLYLNVWAPANATKNSLLPVKVWIYGGGGYIGSSSDPLYNGCTIATNAIVVSMNYRLGPLGWLTLGAPLNFIGNYGVLDVLMALQWIQENIASFGGNNKTVLLFGQSTGGIIAHVISTLPQANDLCSSVISESGAGRPLATSEQQIANGNAFIEALGCSNSSDVSLFDFFLYLNVWAPANATKNSLLPVKVWIYGGGGYIGSSSDPLYNGCAIATNAIVVSMNYRLGPLGWLTLGAPLNFTGNYGVLDVLMALQWIQENIASFGGNNKTVLLFGQSTGGIIAHVISTLPQANGLCSSAISESGAGRPLATSEQQIANGNAFIETLGCSNSSD
;
A
#
# COMPACT_ATOMS: atom_id res chain seq x y z
N MET A 1 28.37 -67.28 7.04
CA MET A 1 28.70 -65.84 6.94
C MET A 1 28.69 -65.26 8.34
N SER A 2 29.76 -64.55 8.73
CA SER A 2 29.93 -64.05 10.10
C SER A 2 28.94 -62.91 10.38
N ARG A 3 28.62 -62.67 11.66
CA ARG A 3 27.79 -61.53 12.09
C ARG A 3 28.30 -60.17 11.56
N SER A 4 29.59 -60.04 11.25
CA SER A 4 30.14 -58.81 10.66
C SER A 4 29.75 -58.59 9.20
N THR A 5 29.51 -59.66 8.42
CA THR A 5 29.08 -59.53 7.02
C THR A 5 27.65 -58.98 6.93
N TYR A 6 26.76 -59.39 7.84
CA TYR A 6 25.39 -58.86 7.92
C TYR A 6 25.33 -57.39 8.33
N ALA A 7 26.18 -56.97 9.28
CA ALA A 7 26.27 -55.58 9.72
C ALA A 7 26.70 -54.66 8.58
N HIS A 8 27.70 -55.05 7.79
CA HIS A 8 28.17 -54.24 6.65
C HIS A 8 27.16 -54.17 5.50
N VAL A 9 26.40 -55.25 5.25
CA VAL A 9 25.33 -55.27 4.22
C VAL A 9 24.15 -54.38 4.64
N LEU A 10 23.75 -54.41 5.92
CA LEU A 10 22.70 -53.53 6.44
C LEU A 10 23.12 -52.05 6.44
N GLN A 11 24.38 -51.77 6.77
CA GLN A 11 24.91 -50.41 6.78
C GLN A 11 25.06 -49.83 5.37
N THR A 12 25.45 -50.65 4.38
CA THR A 12 25.48 -50.23 2.96
C THR A 12 24.09 -50.07 2.36
N LEU A 13 23.12 -50.93 2.70
CA LEU A 13 21.72 -50.76 2.28
C LEU A 13 21.08 -49.52 2.91
N PHE A 14 21.39 -49.22 4.18
CA PHE A 14 20.91 -48.01 4.86
C PHE A 14 21.52 -46.74 4.24
N LEU A 15 22.83 -46.74 3.93
CA LEU A 15 23.49 -45.63 3.24
C LEU A 15 22.99 -45.45 1.80
N LEU A 16 22.70 -46.54 1.06
CA LEU A 16 22.05 -46.46 -0.26
C LEU A 16 20.62 -45.91 -0.15
N SER A 17 19.87 -46.27 0.89
CA SER A 17 18.52 -45.73 1.10
C SER A 17 18.52 -44.23 1.44
N ILE A 18 19.53 -43.75 2.16
CA ILE A 18 19.74 -42.31 2.41
C ILE A 18 20.18 -41.58 1.13
N PHE A 19 21.00 -42.23 0.28
CA PHE A 19 21.42 -41.66 -1.02
C PHE A 19 20.29 -41.61 -2.06
N ILE A 20 19.31 -42.53 -1.99
CA ILE A 20 18.16 -42.56 -2.90
C ILE A 20 17.05 -41.58 -2.45
N ILE A 21 17.02 -41.17 -1.17
CA ILE A 21 16.04 -40.18 -0.66
C ILE A 21 16.51 -38.73 -0.90
N ALA A 22 17.75 -38.51 -1.32
CA ALA A 22 18.18 -37.23 -1.91
C ALA A 22 17.73 -37.13 -3.38
N ILE A 23 16.44 -37.39 -3.65
CA ILE A 23 15.79 -36.83 -4.82
C ILE A 23 15.83 -35.33 -4.58
N SER A 24 16.75 -34.64 -5.27
CA SER A 24 16.73 -33.19 -5.43
C SER A 24 15.28 -32.78 -5.68
N ALA A 25 14.63 -32.19 -4.67
CA ALA A 25 13.36 -31.51 -4.88
C ALA A 25 13.64 -30.52 -6.01
N GLN A 26 13.06 -30.78 -7.17
CA GLN A 26 13.35 -29.99 -8.37
C GLN A 26 12.86 -28.58 -8.08
N THR A 27 13.80 -27.68 -7.80
CA THR A 27 13.49 -26.30 -7.45
C THR A 27 12.88 -25.64 -8.69
N LEU A 28 11.63 -25.22 -8.60
CA LEU A 28 10.98 -24.43 -9.65
C LEU A 28 11.69 -23.08 -9.74
N SER A 29 12.53 -22.91 -10.76
CA SER A 29 13.32 -21.69 -10.94
C SER A 29 13.36 -21.25 -12.38
N VAL A 30 13.29 -19.94 -12.61
CA VAL A 30 13.42 -19.30 -13.91
C VAL A 30 14.49 -18.21 -13.84
N THR A 31 15.40 -18.17 -14.81
CA THR A 31 16.42 -17.11 -14.87
C THR A 31 16.00 -16.02 -15.86
N VAL A 32 15.99 -14.78 -15.37
CA VAL A 32 15.79 -13.55 -16.14
C VAL A 32 17.05 -12.69 -16.05
N SER A 33 17.07 -11.53 -16.72
CA SER A 33 18.21 -10.60 -16.70
C SER A 33 18.56 -10.10 -15.29
N ASN A 34 17.55 -9.91 -14.43
CA ASN A 34 17.72 -9.42 -13.05
C ASN A 34 18.20 -10.50 -12.06
N GLY A 35 18.17 -11.79 -12.43
CA GLY A 35 18.58 -12.91 -11.58
C GLY A 35 17.68 -14.14 -11.69
N THR A 36 17.80 -15.07 -10.74
CA THR A 36 17.01 -16.31 -10.69
C THR A 36 15.80 -16.16 -9.78
N ILE A 37 14.62 -16.45 -10.31
CA ILE A 37 13.33 -16.37 -9.62
C ILE A 37 12.93 -17.79 -9.21
N PHE A 38 12.69 -18.01 -7.91
CA PHE A 38 12.20 -19.26 -7.36
C PHE A 38 10.70 -19.19 -7.13
N GLY A 39 9.95 -20.14 -7.69
CA GLY A 39 8.50 -20.25 -7.57
C GLY A 39 8.06 -21.42 -6.70
N SER A 40 6.75 -21.67 -6.70
CA SER A 40 6.12 -22.81 -6.02
C SER A 40 5.14 -23.52 -6.93
N TYR A 41 4.79 -24.77 -6.60
CA TYR A 41 3.69 -25.46 -7.28
C TYR A 41 2.36 -24.95 -6.74
N CYS A 42 1.39 -24.77 -7.63
CA CYS A 42 0.02 -24.51 -7.24
C CYS A 42 -0.53 -25.66 -6.36
N SER A 43 -1.22 -25.30 -5.28
CA SER A 43 -1.89 -26.25 -4.39
C SER A 43 -3.22 -26.74 -5.00
N SER A 44 -3.16 -27.46 -6.12
CA SER A 44 -4.34 -28.08 -6.74
C SER A 44 -3.99 -29.47 -7.27
N PRO A 45 -4.78 -30.51 -6.92
CA PRO A 45 -4.53 -31.87 -7.40
C PRO A 45 -4.74 -32.04 -8.91
N PHE A 46 -5.32 -31.03 -9.58
CA PHE A 46 -5.65 -31.07 -11.01
C PHE A 46 -4.75 -30.20 -11.88
N ALA A 47 -3.83 -29.42 -11.30
CA ALA A 47 -3.02 -28.45 -12.03
C ALA A 47 -1.53 -28.67 -11.82
N ASN A 48 -0.84 -29.20 -12.84
CA ASN A 48 0.63 -29.20 -12.90
C ASN A 48 1.14 -27.81 -13.32
N VAL A 49 0.95 -26.82 -12.45
CA VAL A 49 1.23 -25.40 -12.70
C VAL A 49 2.22 -24.87 -11.67
N ALA A 50 3.24 -24.16 -12.15
CA ALA A 50 4.18 -23.38 -11.35
C ALA A 50 3.66 -21.94 -11.22
N ALA A 51 3.79 -21.37 -10.02
CA ALA A 51 3.46 -20.00 -9.69
C ALA A 51 4.72 -19.24 -9.25
N TYR A 52 4.90 -18.05 -9.81
CA TYR A 52 5.96 -17.10 -9.49
C TYR A 52 5.29 -15.76 -9.14
N LEU A 53 5.19 -15.44 -7.86
CA LEU A 53 4.36 -14.37 -7.32
C LEU A 53 5.23 -13.22 -6.80
N GLY A 54 4.77 -11.98 -6.95
CA GLY A 54 5.47 -10.80 -6.40
C GLY A 54 6.78 -10.45 -7.10
N ILE A 55 6.84 -10.51 -8.44
CA ILE A 55 8.02 -10.13 -9.22
C ILE A 55 7.98 -8.62 -9.50
N PRO A 56 8.98 -7.83 -9.10
CA PRO A 56 8.99 -6.39 -9.37
C PRO A 56 9.20 -6.13 -10.87
N PHE A 57 8.34 -5.30 -11.46
CA PHE A 57 8.48 -4.88 -12.86
C PHE A 57 8.87 -3.40 -13.00
N ALA A 58 8.74 -2.62 -11.92
CA ALA A 58 9.15 -1.23 -11.86
C ALA A 58 9.85 -0.91 -10.53
N GLN A 59 10.58 0.21 -10.51
CA GLN A 59 11.08 0.80 -9.27
C GLN A 59 9.90 1.22 -8.37
N PRO A 60 10.03 1.10 -7.04
CA PRO A 60 8.99 1.52 -6.11
C PRO A 60 8.60 2.99 -6.33
N PRO A 61 7.32 3.32 -6.61
CA PRO A 61 6.89 4.68 -6.93
C PRO A 61 6.71 5.53 -5.65
N VAL A 62 7.70 5.50 -4.76
CA VAL A 62 7.69 6.14 -3.44
C VAL A 62 8.49 7.44 -3.44
N GLY A 63 8.18 8.34 -2.48
CA GLY A 63 8.90 9.60 -2.30
C GLY A 63 8.92 10.42 -3.60
N ASN A 64 10.10 10.75 -4.10
CA ASN A 64 10.26 11.54 -5.34
C ASN A 64 9.76 10.84 -6.60
N LEU A 65 9.51 9.52 -6.57
CA LEU A 65 8.90 8.78 -7.70
C LEU A 65 7.37 8.75 -7.62
N ARG A 66 6.78 9.26 -6.54
CA ARG A 66 5.34 9.47 -6.43
C ARG A 66 4.88 10.45 -7.53
N TRP A 67 3.75 10.14 -8.18
CA TRP A 67 3.23 10.88 -9.35
C TRP A 67 4.23 11.10 -10.49
N ASN A 68 5.12 10.13 -10.70
CA ASN A 68 5.95 10.06 -11.90
C ASN A 68 5.60 8.82 -12.73
N ALA A 69 5.95 8.86 -14.02
CA ALA A 69 5.92 7.66 -14.85
C ALA A 69 6.75 6.54 -14.19
N PRO A 70 6.30 5.28 -14.23
CA PRO A 70 7.06 4.18 -13.66
C PRO A 70 8.40 4.06 -14.38
N ILE A 71 9.42 3.64 -13.62
CA ILE A 71 10.77 3.37 -14.14
C ILE A 71 10.96 1.87 -14.10
N SER A 72 11.46 1.27 -15.18
CA SER A 72 11.71 -0.18 -15.24
C SER A 72 12.59 -0.66 -14.08
N TYR A 73 12.29 -1.84 -13.54
CA TYR A 73 13.14 -2.49 -12.56
C TYR A 73 14.45 -2.96 -13.20
N ASN A 74 15.48 -2.12 -13.10
CA ASN A 74 16.79 -2.32 -13.73
C ASN A 74 17.87 -2.81 -12.75
N SER A 75 17.49 -3.18 -11.53
CA SER A 75 18.41 -3.67 -10.50
C SER A 75 18.52 -5.19 -10.51
N THR A 76 19.65 -5.72 -10.06
CA THR A 76 19.79 -7.16 -9.80
C THR A 76 19.09 -7.51 -8.48
N TYR A 77 18.45 -8.68 -8.40
CA TYR A 77 17.88 -9.15 -7.14
C TYR A 77 18.96 -9.29 -6.06
N SER A 78 18.58 -9.09 -4.80
CA SER A 78 19.47 -9.33 -3.66
C SER A 78 20.03 -10.74 -3.70
N ASN A 79 21.35 -10.89 -3.65
CA ASN A 79 22.07 -12.16 -3.83
C ASN A 79 21.84 -12.86 -5.18
N GLY A 80 21.36 -12.13 -6.20
CA GLY A 80 21.08 -12.66 -7.53
C GLY A 80 19.82 -13.52 -7.62
N THR A 81 19.01 -13.57 -6.56
CA THR A 81 17.85 -14.47 -6.47
C THR A 81 16.61 -13.78 -5.89
N LEU A 82 15.43 -14.16 -6.36
CA LEU A 82 14.14 -13.71 -5.83
C LEU A 82 13.30 -14.90 -5.36
N ASN A 83 12.81 -14.85 -4.13
CA ASN A 83 11.79 -15.78 -3.64
C ASN A 83 10.40 -15.28 -4.05
N ALA A 84 9.85 -15.86 -5.12
CA ALA A 84 8.56 -15.50 -5.71
C ALA A 84 7.48 -16.53 -5.36
N THR A 85 7.35 -16.88 -4.08
CA THR A 85 6.36 -17.86 -3.57
C THR A 85 5.16 -17.22 -2.91
N THR A 86 5.19 -15.92 -2.66
CA THR A 86 4.15 -15.13 -1.99
C THR A 86 3.78 -13.93 -2.83
N PHE A 87 2.50 -13.52 -2.79
CA PHE A 87 2.08 -12.27 -3.40
C PHE A 87 2.76 -11.08 -2.73
N SER A 88 3.02 -10.03 -3.51
CA SER A 88 3.45 -8.74 -3.00
C SER A 88 2.29 -8.00 -2.30
N PRO A 89 2.57 -6.92 -1.55
CA PRO A 89 1.53 -6.01 -1.08
C PRO A 89 0.65 -5.48 -2.23
N SER A 90 -0.62 -5.25 -1.91
CA SER A 90 -1.56 -4.53 -2.78
C SER A 90 -1.20 -3.04 -2.80
N CYS A 91 -1.55 -2.32 -3.88
CA CYS A 91 -1.40 -0.86 -3.88
C CYS A 91 -2.32 -0.21 -2.85
N TYR A 92 -1.95 0.96 -2.33
CA TYR A 92 -2.87 1.75 -1.50
C TYR A 92 -4.21 1.97 -2.19
N GLN A 93 -5.28 1.73 -1.42
CA GLN A 93 -6.66 1.80 -1.88
C GLN A 93 -7.40 2.97 -1.25
N PHE A 94 -8.41 3.48 -1.95
CA PHE A 94 -9.14 4.71 -1.61
C PHE A 94 -10.65 4.47 -1.62
N GLY A 95 -11.09 3.31 -1.14
CA GLY A 95 -12.50 2.92 -1.03
C GLY A 95 -12.71 1.82 0.00
N SER A 96 -13.97 1.56 0.37
CA SER A 96 -14.36 0.60 1.40
C SER A 96 -15.09 -0.60 0.79
N PHE A 97 -14.37 -1.47 0.07
CA PHE A 97 -14.84 -2.83 -0.16
C PHE A 97 -14.06 -3.78 0.76
N SER A 98 -14.81 -4.59 1.51
CA SER A 98 -14.37 -5.30 2.71
C SER A 98 -13.60 -6.62 2.46
N THR A 99 -12.98 -6.79 1.29
CA THR A 99 -12.44 -8.10 0.85
C THR A 99 -11.03 -8.06 0.26
N GLU A 100 -10.38 -6.91 0.19
CA GLU A 100 -9.11 -6.78 -0.53
C GLU A 100 -7.91 -7.28 0.31
N PRO A 101 -6.97 -8.04 -0.28
CA PRO A 101 -5.87 -8.65 0.48
C PRO A 101 -4.86 -7.63 1.00
N LEU A 102 -4.66 -7.62 2.32
CA LEU A 102 -3.59 -6.90 3.00
C LEU A 102 -2.27 -7.68 2.90
N PRO A 103 -1.10 -7.00 2.98
CA PRO A 103 -0.89 -5.57 3.30
C PRO A 103 -1.00 -4.60 2.10
N TYR A 104 -1.18 -3.31 2.39
CA TYR A 104 -1.09 -2.22 1.41
C TYR A 104 0.28 -1.53 1.43
N SER A 105 0.76 -1.09 0.27
CA SER A 105 2.01 -0.33 0.12
C SER A 105 1.97 0.61 -1.10
N GLU A 106 2.77 1.67 -1.10
CA GLU A 106 3.11 2.41 -2.33
C GLU A 106 4.14 1.64 -3.17
N ASP A 107 5.01 0.87 -2.52
CA ASP A 107 5.82 -0.15 -3.20
C ASP A 107 4.94 -1.36 -3.54
N CYS A 108 4.21 -1.25 -4.65
CA CYS A 108 3.22 -2.23 -5.07
C CYS A 108 3.35 -2.65 -6.54
N LEU A 109 4.33 -2.16 -7.30
CA LEU A 109 4.48 -2.42 -8.74
C LEU A 109 5.14 -3.78 -9.03
N TYR A 110 4.38 -4.83 -8.70
CA TYR A 110 4.74 -6.23 -8.87
C TYR A 110 3.74 -6.96 -9.77
N LEU A 111 4.21 -8.04 -10.39
CA LEU A 111 3.41 -8.95 -11.19
C LEU A 111 3.57 -10.41 -10.75
N ASN A 112 2.63 -11.24 -11.16
CA ASN A 112 2.57 -12.66 -10.86
C ASN A 112 2.49 -13.44 -12.17
N VAL A 113 3.20 -14.57 -12.25
CA VAL A 113 3.25 -15.43 -13.43
C VAL A 113 2.86 -16.86 -13.03
N TRP A 114 1.90 -17.44 -13.75
CA TRP A 114 1.58 -18.87 -13.69
C TRP A 114 1.90 -19.52 -15.02
N ALA A 115 2.55 -20.69 -14.97
CA ALA A 115 2.99 -21.42 -16.16
C ALA A 115 2.79 -22.94 -15.96
N PRO A 116 2.53 -23.72 -17.02
CA PRO A 116 2.61 -25.17 -16.93
C PRO A 116 3.98 -25.58 -16.38
N ALA A 117 4.04 -26.47 -15.39
CA ALA A 117 5.31 -26.77 -14.71
C ALA A 117 6.32 -27.52 -15.59
N ASN A 118 5.87 -28.06 -16.72
CA ASN A 118 6.73 -28.64 -17.77
C ASN A 118 7.08 -27.65 -18.89
N ALA A 119 6.66 -26.38 -18.78
CA ALA A 119 7.03 -25.35 -19.75
C ALA A 119 8.54 -25.13 -19.72
N THR A 120 9.11 -24.99 -20.90
CA THR A 120 10.51 -24.64 -21.11
C THR A 120 10.57 -23.35 -21.90
N LYS A 121 11.73 -22.69 -21.93
CA LYS A 121 11.93 -21.48 -22.75
C LYS A 121 11.57 -21.63 -24.24
N ASN A 122 11.49 -22.87 -24.74
CA ASN A 122 11.15 -23.18 -26.13
C ASN A 122 9.66 -23.53 -26.33
N SER A 123 8.84 -23.54 -25.28
CA SER A 123 7.44 -23.96 -25.34
C SER A 123 6.54 -23.01 -26.14
N LEU A 124 6.92 -21.72 -26.23
CA LEU A 124 6.22 -20.69 -27.00
C LEU A 124 4.70 -20.63 -26.74
N LEU A 125 4.31 -20.73 -25.48
CA LEU A 125 2.91 -20.74 -25.05
C LEU A 125 2.25 -19.36 -25.22
N PRO A 126 0.94 -19.29 -25.54
CA PRO A 126 0.22 -18.02 -25.52
C PRO A 126 0.24 -17.39 -24.12
N VAL A 127 0.30 -16.07 -24.05
CA VAL A 127 0.39 -15.31 -22.79
C VAL A 127 -0.92 -14.54 -22.58
N LYS A 128 -1.59 -14.79 -21.46
CA LYS A 128 -2.81 -14.07 -21.05
C LYS A 128 -2.44 -13.09 -19.94
N VAL A 129 -2.74 -11.81 -20.12
CA VAL A 129 -2.33 -10.74 -19.21
C VAL A 129 -3.57 -10.05 -18.63
N TRP A 130 -3.83 -10.28 -17.34
CA TRP A 130 -5.01 -9.81 -16.62
C TRP A 130 -4.79 -8.45 -15.95
N ILE A 131 -5.75 -7.54 -16.14
CA ILE A 131 -5.86 -6.27 -15.44
C ILE A 131 -7.16 -6.26 -14.61
N TYR A 132 -7.03 -6.12 -13.29
CA TYR A 132 -8.18 -6.10 -12.39
C TYR A 132 -8.98 -4.78 -12.48
N GLY A 133 -10.26 -4.85 -12.08
CA GLY A 133 -11.21 -3.73 -12.03
C GLY A 133 -11.11 -2.89 -10.76
N GLY A 134 -12.25 -2.41 -10.23
CA GLY A 134 -12.27 -1.68 -8.95
C GLY A 134 -12.33 -0.15 -9.05
N GLY A 135 -12.87 0.38 -10.15
CA GLY A 135 -13.12 1.83 -10.31
C GLY A 135 -11.87 2.69 -10.45
N GLY A 136 -10.67 2.08 -10.41
CA GLY A 136 -9.39 2.76 -10.39
C GLY A 136 -8.98 3.21 -8.98
N TYR A 137 -9.70 2.84 -7.93
CA TYR A 137 -9.40 3.25 -6.54
C TYR A 137 -9.35 2.07 -5.55
N ILE A 138 -9.76 0.87 -5.95
CA ILE A 138 -9.59 -0.41 -5.24
C ILE A 138 -9.20 -1.52 -6.23
N GLY A 139 -8.91 -2.71 -5.71
CA GLY A 139 -8.56 -3.93 -6.46
C GLY A 139 -7.11 -4.37 -6.23
N SER A 140 -6.85 -5.67 -6.41
CA SER A 140 -5.52 -6.27 -6.28
C SER A 140 -5.32 -7.44 -7.24
N SER A 141 -4.08 -7.63 -7.72
CA SER A 141 -3.70 -8.83 -8.48
C SER A 141 -3.63 -10.09 -7.61
N SER A 142 -3.63 -9.93 -6.28
CA SER A 142 -3.60 -11.03 -5.31
C SER A 142 -5.00 -11.50 -4.87
N ASP A 143 -6.07 -10.90 -5.40
CA ASP A 143 -7.44 -11.36 -5.13
C ASP A 143 -7.57 -12.84 -5.52
N PRO A 144 -8.04 -13.72 -4.62
CA PRO A 144 -8.25 -15.14 -4.91
C PRO A 144 -9.09 -15.42 -6.16
N LEU A 145 -9.99 -14.52 -6.55
CA LEU A 145 -10.77 -14.60 -7.78
C LEU A 145 -9.90 -14.64 -9.04
N TYR A 146 -8.72 -14.01 -9.00
CA TYR A 146 -7.81 -13.87 -10.14
C TYR A 146 -6.66 -14.89 -10.12
N ASN A 147 -6.73 -15.90 -9.25
CA ASN A 147 -5.70 -16.92 -9.14
C ASN A 147 -5.53 -17.70 -10.47
N GLY A 148 -4.36 -17.58 -11.08
CA GLY A 148 -4.06 -18.18 -12.39
C GLY A 148 -3.86 -19.70 -12.39
N CYS A 149 -3.82 -20.36 -11.24
CA CYS A 149 -3.50 -21.79 -11.13
C CYS A 149 -4.42 -22.71 -11.96
N THR A 150 -5.68 -22.33 -12.18
CA THR A 150 -6.66 -23.16 -12.91
C THR A 150 -6.66 -22.91 -14.42
N ILE A 151 -6.19 -21.74 -14.87
CA ILE A 151 -6.27 -21.29 -16.27
C ILE A 151 -4.92 -21.27 -17.00
N ALA A 152 -3.83 -21.57 -16.29
CA ALA A 152 -2.46 -21.64 -16.79
C ALA A 152 -2.01 -23.07 -17.18
N THR A 153 -2.94 -23.98 -17.48
CA THR A 153 -2.62 -25.38 -17.83
C THR A 153 -2.05 -25.54 -19.24
N ASN A 154 -2.33 -24.61 -20.15
CA ASN A 154 -1.89 -24.62 -21.55
C ASN A 154 -1.48 -23.22 -22.07
N ALA A 155 -1.27 -22.27 -21.16
CA ALA A 155 -0.93 -20.88 -21.45
C ALA A 155 -0.13 -20.32 -20.27
N ILE A 156 0.65 -19.27 -20.52
CA ILE A 156 1.19 -18.44 -19.45
C ILE A 156 0.10 -17.45 -19.04
N VAL A 157 -0.10 -17.28 -17.73
CA VAL A 157 -1.02 -16.28 -17.19
C VAL A 157 -0.19 -15.29 -16.38
N VAL A 158 -0.41 -14.00 -16.63
CA VAL A 158 0.23 -12.90 -15.91
C VAL A 158 -0.84 -12.01 -15.32
N SER A 159 -0.67 -11.58 -14.08
CA SER A 159 -1.47 -10.49 -13.48
C SER A 159 -0.51 -9.47 -12.87
N MET A 160 -0.92 -8.21 -12.79
CA MET A 160 -0.09 -7.16 -12.21
C MET A 160 -0.89 -6.20 -11.34
N ASN A 161 -0.19 -5.58 -10.40
CA ASN A 161 -0.65 -4.36 -9.73
C ASN A 161 -0.39 -3.12 -10.58
N TYR A 162 -1.25 -2.12 -10.42
CA TYR A 162 -1.08 -0.77 -10.95
C TYR A 162 -1.55 0.25 -9.91
N ARG A 163 -0.96 1.45 -9.90
CA ARG A 163 -1.32 2.48 -8.90
C ARG A 163 -2.80 2.87 -8.98
N LEU A 164 -3.40 3.10 -7.82
CA LEU A 164 -4.83 3.38 -7.65
C LEU A 164 -5.06 4.77 -7.04
N GLY A 165 -6.30 5.24 -7.13
CA GLY A 165 -6.76 6.51 -6.58
C GLY A 165 -5.89 7.70 -7.01
N PRO A 166 -5.68 8.69 -6.13
CA PRO A 166 -4.81 9.81 -6.42
C PRO A 166 -3.38 9.41 -6.83
N LEU A 167 -2.84 8.28 -6.35
CA LEU A 167 -1.50 7.83 -6.73
C LEU A 167 -1.43 7.37 -8.20
N GLY A 168 -2.52 6.82 -8.72
CA GLY A 168 -2.63 6.33 -10.10
C GLY A 168 -3.16 7.36 -11.11
N TRP A 169 -3.94 8.35 -10.64
CA TRP A 169 -4.80 9.14 -11.54
C TRP A 169 -4.74 10.65 -11.32
N LEU A 170 -4.02 11.16 -10.32
CA LEU A 170 -3.97 12.61 -10.06
C LEU A 170 -3.32 13.36 -11.23
N THR A 171 -4.07 14.32 -11.78
CA THR A 171 -3.60 15.24 -12.83
C THR A 171 -3.66 16.66 -12.31
N LEU A 172 -2.56 17.41 -12.40
CA LEU A 172 -2.47 18.80 -11.98
C LEU A 172 -1.90 19.67 -13.10
N GLY A 173 -2.40 20.89 -13.22
CA GLY A 173 -1.87 21.90 -14.13
C GLY A 173 -0.57 22.52 -13.61
N ALA A 174 -0.12 23.57 -14.30
CA ALA A 174 1.02 24.36 -13.85
C ALA A 174 0.78 24.93 -12.43
N PRO A 175 1.83 25.02 -11.58
CA PRO A 175 3.24 24.73 -11.90
C PRO A 175 3.67 23.28 -11.63
N LEU A 176 2.82 22.43 -11.03
CA LEU A 176 3.18 21.06 -10.64
C LEU A 176 3.19 20.08 -11.80
N ASN A 177 2.30 20.27 -12.79
CA ASN A 177 2.28 19.54 -14.06
C ASN A 177 2.25 18.00 -13.89
N PHE A 178 1.49 17.49 -12.93
CA PHE A 178 1.24 16.05 -12.83
C PHE A 178 0.35 15.63 -14.00
N ILE A 179 0.85 14.70 -14.81
CA ILE A 179 0.22 14.34 -16.08
C ILE A 179 -0.92 13.32 -15.92
N GLY A 180 -1.02 12.69 -14.75
CA GLY A 180 -1.98 11.61 -14.48
C GLY A 180 -1.71 10.34 -15.28
N ASN A 181 -2.73 9.50 -15.41
CA ASN A 181 -2.68 8.21 -16.13
C ASN A 181 -1.53 7.27 -15.69
N TYR A 182 -0.98 7.46 -14.49
CA TYR A 182 0.10 6.66 -13.96
C TYR A 182 -0.27 5.17 -13.88
N GLY A 183 -1.51 4.83 -13.55
CA GLY A 183 -2.00 3.45 -13.58
C GLY A 183 -1.95 2.82 -14.99
N VAL A 184 -2.21 3.59 -16.06
CA VAL A 184 -2.05 3.12 -17.45
C VAL A 184 -0.57 2.92 -17.79
N LEU A 185 0.28 3.85 -17.35
CA LEU A 185 1.72 3.76 -17.56
C LEU A 185 2.33 2.56 -16.80
N ASP A 186 1.81 2.22 -15.63
CA ASP A 186 2.23 1.04 -14.86
C ASP A 186 1.91 -0.25 -15.63
N VAL A 187 0.72 -0.37 -16.23
CA VAL A 187 0.37 -1.52 -17.07
C VAL A 187 1.25 -1.59 -18.33
N LEU A 188 1.56 -0.44 -18.95
CA LEU A 188 2.51 -0.41 -20.08
C LEU A 188 3.91 -0.88 -19.68
N MET A 189 4.38 -0.51 -18.48
CA MET A 189 5.66 -0.98 -17.95
C MET A 189 5.63 -2.50 -17.68
N ALA A 190 4.54 -3.03 -17.13
CA ALA A 190 4.38 -4.48 -16.96
C ALA A 190 4.37 -5.21 -18.30
N LEU A 191 3.74 -4.64 -19.35
CA LEU A 191 3.79 -5.20 -20.71
C LEU A 191 5.19 -5.17 -21.31
N GLN A 192 5.98 -4.13 -21.06
CA GLN A 192 7.39 -4.08 -21.46
C GLN A 192 8.19 -5.19 -20.77
N TRP A 193 8.01 -5.35 -19.45
CA TRP A 193 8.63 -6.46 -18.72
C TRP A 193 8.24 -7.82 -19.31
N ILE A 194 6.98 -8.02 -19.69
CA ILE A 194 6.50 -9.24 -20.35
C ILE A 194 7.23 -9.47 -21.68
N GLN A 195 7.36 -8.43 -22.51
CA GLN A 195 8.07 -8.53 -23.78
C GLN A 195 9.52 -8.99 -23.61
N GLU A 196 10.18 -8.50 -22.56
CA GLU A 196 11.59 -8.79 -22.26
C GLU A 196 11.81 -10.17 -21.62
N ASN A 197 10.88 -10.62 -20.76
CA ASN A 197 11.17 -11.71 -19.81
C ASN A 197 10.30 -12.96 -19.99
N ILE A 198 9.11 -12.87 -20.60
CA ILE A 198 8.13 -13.97 -20.55
C ILE A 198 8.60 -15.24 -21.28
N ALA A 199 9.55 -15.10 -22.21
CA ALA A 199 10.19 -16.22 -22.89
C ALA A 199 10.92 -17.16 -21.91
N SER A 200 11.50 -16.64 -20.83
CA SER A 200 12.15 -17.47 -19.80
C SER A 200 11.17 -18.39 -19.07
N PHE A 201 9.90 -17.99 -18.99
CA PHE A 201 8.80 -18.78 -18.41
C PHE A 201 8.14 -19.74 -19.44
N GLY A 202 8.62 -19.73 -20.68
CA GLY A 202 8.08 -20.52 -21.79
C GLY A 202 6.93 -19.87 -22.56
N GLY A 203 6.67 -18.58 -22.32
CA GLY A 203 5.69 -17.80 -23.07
C GLY A 203 6.24 -17.29 -24.41
N ASN A 204 5.35 -17.07 -25.35
CA ASN A 204 5.63 -16.39 -26.61
C ASN A 204 5.21 -14.92 -26.51
N ASN A 205 6.20 -14.02 -26.47
CA ASN A 205 5.96 -12.57 -26.38
C ASN A 205 5.27 -11.98 -27.62
N LYS A 206 5.13 -12.73 -28.72
CA LYS A 206 4.37 -12.33 -29.91
C LYS A 206 2.89 -12.72 -29.87
N THR A 207 2.47 -13.54 -28.90
CA THR A 207 1.07 -13.96 -28.73
C THR A 207 0.58 -13.57 -27.34
N VAL A 208 0.55 -12.26 -27.09
CA VAL A 208 0.15 -11.67 -25.82
C VAL A 208 -1.29 -11.15 -25.94
N LEU A 209 -2.20 -11.77 -25.20
CA LEU A 209 -3.59 -11.35 -25.03
C LEU A 209 -3.69 -10.48 -23.76
N LEU A 210 -4.00 -9.20 -23.93
CA LEU A 210 -4.31 -8.29 -22.82
C LEU A 210 -5.81 -8.34 -22.54
N PHE A 211 -6.21 -8.52 -21.28
CA PHE A 211 -7.63 -8.52 -20.92
C PHE A 211 -7.87 -7.99 -19.51
N GLY A 212 -9.06 -7.45 -19.29
CA GLY A 212 -9.42 -6.90 -17.99
C GLY A 212 -10.90 -6.58 -17.88
N GLN A 213 -11.36 -6.41 -16.65
CA GLN A 213 -12.76 -6.14 -16.32
C GLN A 213 -12.96 -4.76 -15.69
N SER A 214 -14.10 -4.11 -15.98
CA SER A 214 -14.44 -2.77 -15.46
C SER A 214 -13.33 -1.76 -15.78
N THR A 215 -12.70 -1.13 -14.78
CA THR A 215 -11.54 -0.25 -14.99
C THR A 215 -10.38 -0.96 -15.69
N GLY A 216 -10.11 -2.23 -15.39
CA GLY A 216 -9.12 -3.01 -16.13
C GLY A 216 -9.49 -3.19 -17.60
N GLY A 217 -10.79 -3.32 -17.89
CA GLY A 217 -11.32 -3.33 -19.26
C GLY A 217 -11.18 -1.97 -19.96
N ILE A 218 -11.34 -0.86 -19.23
CA ILE A 218 -11.06 0.49 -19.73
C ILE A 218 -9.58 0.64 -20.07
N ILE A 219 -8.68 0.24 -19.17
CA ILE A 219 -7.23 0.31 -19.40
C ILE A 219 -6.83 -0.55 -20.61
N ALA A 220 -7.34 -1.78 -20.71
CA ALA A 220 -7.11 -2.65 -21.86
C ALA A 220 -7.56 -1.98 -23.17
N HIS A 221 -8.75 -1.37 -23.17
CA HIS A 221 -9.26 -0.62 -24.32
C HIS A 221 -8.39 0.60 -24.65
N VAL A 222 -8.01 1.41 -23.67
CA VAL A 222 -7.10 2.55 -23.86
C VAL A 222 -5.80 2.09 -24.51
N ILE A 223 -5.15 1.08 -23.94
CA ILE A 223 -3.88 0.55 -24.46
C ILE A 223 -4.05 0.10 -25.91
N SER A 224 -5.15 -0.58 -26.27
CA SER A 224 -5.41 -1.02 -27.64
C SER A 224 -5.44 0.11 -28.69
N THR A 225 -5.66 1.36 -28.27
CA THR A 225 -5.67 2.55 -29.14
C THR A 225 -4.32 3.26 -29.23
N LEU A 226 -3.33 2.87 -28.43
CA LEU A 226 -2.01 3.49 -28.40
C LEU A 226 -1.11 2.92 -29.50
N PRO A 227 -0.30 3.73 -30.20
CA PRO A 227 0.62 3.24 -31.24
C PRO A 227 1.58 2.15 -30.76
N GLN A 228 2.08 2.29 -29.53
CA GLN A 228 3.01 1.36 -28.89
C GLN A 228 2.40 -0.01 -28.54
N ALA A 229 1.07 -0.16 -28.56
CA ALA A 229 0.44 -1.44 -28.25
C ALA A 229 0.74 -2.52 -29.29
N ASN A 230 1.04 -2.14 -30.53
CA ASN A 230 1.43 -3.06 -31.60
C ASN A 230 2.69 -3.88 -31.24
N ASP A 231 3.57 -3.32 -30.41
CA ASP A 231 4.81 -3.98 -29.97
C ASP A 231 4.64 -4.73 -28.64
N LEU A 232 3.53 -4.50 -27.93
CA LEU A 232 3.31 -4.97 -26.57
C LEU A 232 2.29 -6.11 -26.45
N CYS A 233 1.23 -6.10 -27.27
CA CYS A 233 0.19 -7.12 -27.26
C CYS A 233 -0.38 -7.39 -28.66
N SER A 234 -0.78 -8.63 -28.92
CA SER A 234 -1.34 -9.06 -30.20
C SER A 234 -2.86 -9.08 -30.21
N SER A 235 -3.52 -9.07 -29.06
CA SER A 235 -4.97 -9.15 -28.93
C SER A 235 -5.44 -8.52 -27.62
N VAL A 236 -6.67 -8.00 -27.62
CA VAL A 236 -7.27 -7.34 -26.45
C VAL A 236 -8.71 -7.80 -26.22
N ILE A 237 -9.08 -8.05 -24.96
CA ILE A 237 -10.46 -8.23 -24.50
C ILE A 237 -10.78 -7.16 -23.46
N SER A 238 -11.91 -6.46 -23.63
CA SER A 238 -12.41 -5.46 -22.67
C SER A 238 -13.75 -5.92 -22.11
N GLU A 239 -13.74 -6.38 -20.86
CA GLU A 239 -14.94 -6.86 -20.18
C GLU A 239 -15.58 -5.71 -19.40
N SER A 240 -16.81 -5.33 -19.76
CA SER A 240 -17.56 -4.26 -19.08
C SER A 240 -16.82 -2.91 -18.99
N GLY A 241 -15.89 -2.63 -19.91
CA GLY A 241 -14.99 -1.46 -19.86
C GLY A 241 -14.70 -0.75 -21.19
N ALA A 242 -15.46 -0.99 -22.27
CA ALA A 242 -15.19 -0.39 -23.58
C ALA A 242 -16.17 0.75 -23.95
N GLY A 243 -15.75 1.64 -24.85
CA GLY A 243 -16.64 2.57 -25.56
C GLY A 243 -17.18 3.75 -24.75
N ARG A 244 -16.58 4.05 -23.59
CA ARG A 244 -16.94 5.22 -22.76
C ARG A 244 -16.06 6.41 -23.14
N PRO A 245 -16.63 7.63 -23.24
CA PRO A 245 -15.83 8.85 -23.35
C PRO A 245 -14.88 8.95 -22.15
N LEU A 246 -13.60 9.16 -22.44
CA LEU A 246 -12.60 9.46 -21.41
C LEU A 246 -12.63 10.95 -21.10
N ALA A 247 -12.35 11.29 -19.85
CA ALA A 247 -12.21 12.69 -19.46
C ALA A 247 -11.03 13.34 -20.21
N THR A 248 -11.20 14.58 -20.63
CA THR A 248 -10.12 15.35 -21.24
C THR A 248 -9.07 15.74 -20.20
N SER A 249 -7.85 16.08 -20.64
CA SER A 249 -6.82 16.60 -19.73
C SER A 249 -7.29 17.84 -18.96
N GLU A 250 -8.07 18.71 -19.59
CA GLU A 250 -8.66 19.89 -18.94
C GLU A 250 -9.61 19.50 -17.80
N GLN A 251 -10.51 18.54 -18.04
CA GLN A 251 -11.42 18.02 -17.02
C GLN A 251 -10.65 17.36 -15.87
N GLN A 252 -9.59 16.61 -16.17
CA GLN A 252 -8.79 15.97 -15.13
C GLN A 252 -7.96 16.97 -14.32
N ILE A 253 -7.41 18.01 -14.94
CA ILE A 253 -6.75 19.11 -14.22
C ILE A 253 -7.75 19.82 -13.31
N ALA A 254 -8.96 20.10 -13.78
CA ALA A 254 -10.00 20.73 -12.96
C ALA A 254 -10.36 19.86 -11.74
N ASN A 255 -10.53 18.55 -11.93
CA ASN A 255 -10.80 17.60 -10.85
C ASN A 255 -9.64 17.49 -9.87
N GLY A 256 -8.39 17.44 -10.36
CA GLY A 256 -7.20 17.40 -9.53
C GLY A 256 -7.02 18.67 -8.71
N ASN A 257 -7.27 19.85 -9.30
CA ASN A 257 -7.27 21.13 -8.60
C ASN A 257 -8.33 21.18 -7.49
N ALA A 258 -9.55 20.72 -7.77
CA ALA A 258 -10.61 20.62 -6.76
C ALA A 258 -10.24 19.64 -5.64
N PHE A 259 -9.57 18.53 -5.97
CA PHE A 259 -9.08 17.57 -4.98
C PHE A 259 -8.02 18.18 -4.06
N ILE A 260 -7.02 18.89 -4.59
CA ILE A 260 -5.99 19.54 -3.75
C ILE A 260 -6.55 20.72 -2.95
N GLU A 261 -7.51 21.48 -3.50
CA GLU A 261 -8.22 22.54 -2.79
C GLU A 261 -9.02 21.98 -1.61
N ALA A 262 -9.72 20.85 -1.80
CA ALA A 262 -10.43 20.15 -0.74
C ALA A 262 -9.49 19.62 0.36
N LEU A 263 -8.23 19.35 0.03
CA LEU A 263 -7.18 18.99 0.99
C LEU A 263 -6.53 20.21 1.69
N GLY A 264 -6.92 21.43 1.32
CA GLY A 264 -6.32 22.67 1.83
C GLY A 264 -4.94 22.99 1.24
N CYS A 265 -4.54 22.29 0.17
CA CYS A 265 -3.29 22.53 -0.55
C CYS A 265 -3.52 23.60 -1.61
N SER A 266 -2.98 24.81 -1.40
CA SER A 266 -3.25 25.97 -2.26
C SER A 266 -2.05 26.40 -3.11
N ASN A 267 -0.84 25.90 -2.81
CA ASN A 267 0.39 26.23 -3.55
C ASN A 267 1.22 24.98 -3.90
N SER A 268 2.15 25.10 -4.85
CA SER A 268 3.05 24.00 -5.26
C SER A 268 3.99 23.51 -4.16
N SER A 269 4.23 24.33 -3.14
CA SER A 269 4.90 23.93 -1.90
C SER A 269 4.06 23.01 -1.02
N ASP A 270 2.74 22.93 -1.25
CA ASP A 270 1.84 22.08 -0.48
C ASP A 270 1.75 20.66 -1.05
N VAL A 271 2.14 20.45 -2.30
CA VAL A 271 2.12 19.11 -2.91
C VAL A 271 3.41 18.33 -2.66
N SER A 272 4.49 19.01 -2.25
CA SER A 272 5.57 18.37 -1.49
C SER A 272 5.16 17.97 -0.06
N LEU A 273 3.97 18.36 0.43
CA LEU A 273 3.46 17.98 1.76
C LEU A 273 2.72 16.64 1.79
N PHE A 274 2.69 15.86 0.71
CA PHE A 274 2.29 14.45 0.84
C PHE A 274 3.30 13.60 1.63
N ASP A 275 4.40 14.23 2.08
CA ASP A 275 5.29 13.71 3.12
C ASP A 275 4.87 14.12 4.56
N PHE A 276 3.81 14.93 4.74
CA PHE A 276 3.28 15.32 6.05
C PHE A 276 1.85 14.82 6.25
N PHE A 277 1.72 13.63 6.83
CA PHE A 277 0.45 13.13 7.38
C PHE A 277 -0.07 13.96 8.57
N LEU A 278 0.70 14.94 9.07
CA LEU A 278 0.39 15.74 10.27
C LEU A 278 0.13 17.19 9.89
N TYR A 279 -1.14 17.56 9.83
CA TYR A 279 -1.62 18.93 9.66
C TYR A 279 -2.76 19.22 10.63
N LEU A 280 -3.09 20.51 10.77
CA LEU A 280 -4.22 20.97 11.57
C LEU A 280 -5.08 21.93 10.75
N ASN A 281 -6.38 21.90 11.03
CA ASN A 281 -7.38 22.81 10.51
C ASN A 281 -7.75 23.81 11.61
N VAL A 282 -7.87 25.10 11.27
CA VAL A 282 -8.30 26.15 12.22
C VAL A 282 -9.54 26.85 11.67
N TRP A 283 -10.60 26.86 12.46
CA TRP A 283 -11.80 27.63 12.19
C TRP A 283 -11.92 28.76 13.21
N ALA A 284 -12.16 29.97 12.72
CA ALA A 284 -12.32 31.18 13.53
C ALA A 284 -13.57 31.95 13.08
N PRO A 285 -14.25 32.68 13.97
CA PRO A 285 -15.26 33.65 13.57
C PRO A 285 -14.68 34.66 12.57
N ALA A 286 -15.45 35.05 11.55
CA ALA A 286 -14.99 35.97 10.52
C ALA A 286 -14.56 37.36 11.05
N ASN A 287 -15.06 37.75 12.23
CA ASN A 287 -14.72 39.00 12.92
C ASN A 287 -13.64 38.82 14.01
N ALA A 288 -13.06 37.63 14.15
CA ALA A 288 -11.99 37.40 15.11
C ALA A 288 -10.74 38.18 14.72
N THR A 289 -10.08 38.77 15.72
CA THR A 289 -8.81 39.47 15.60
C THR A 289 -7.85 38.89 16.61
N LYS A 290 -6.54 39.16 16.47
CA LYS A 290 -5.54 38.73 17.45
C LYS A 290 -5.82 39.14 18.91
N ASN A 291 -6.68 40.14 19.13
CA ASN A 291 -7.07 40.64 20.45
C ASN A 291 -8.37 40.02 20.98
N SER A 292 -9.04 39.15 20.21
CA SER A 292 -10.36 38.62 20.56
C SER A 292 -10.33 37.65 21.75
N LEU A 293 -9.19 36.99 22.02
CA LEU A 293 -8.98 36.08 23.16
C LEU A 293 -10.09 35.03 23.34
N LEU A 294 -10.57 34.46 22.22
CA LEU A 294 -11.63 33.46 22.19
C LEU A 294 -11.17 32.12 22.78
N PRO A 295 -12.05 31.37 23.45
CA PRO A 295 -11.74 30.01 23.88
C PRO A 295 -11.37 29.13 22.68
N VAL A 296 -10.46 28.18 22.90
CA VAL A 296 -9.97 27.27 21.85
C VAL A 296 -10.49 25.86 22.12
N LYS A 297 -11.17 25.26 21.16
CA LYS A 297 -11.67 23.88 21.21
C LYS A 297 -10.84 23.01 20.28
N VAL A 298 -10.18 21.99 20.81
CA VAL A 298 -9.29 21.10 20.06
C VAL A 298 -9.98 19.74 19.93
N TRP A 299 -10.41 19.41 18.72
CA TRP A 299 -11.19 18.21 18.41
C TRP A 299 -10.30 17.10 17.85
N ILE A 300 -10.16 16.01 18.61
CA ILE A 300 -9.46 14.80 18.20
C ILE A 300 -10.48 13.78 17.68
N TYR A 301 -10.29 13.31 16.45
CA TYR A 301 -11.17 12.32 15.84
C TYR A 301 -10.96 10.90 16.40
N GLY A 302 -12.00 10.07 16.31
CA GLY A 302 -12.03 8.66 16.72
C GLY A 302 -11.50 7.70 15.66
N GLY A 303 -12.07 6.49 15.56
CA GLY A 303 -11.69 5.51 14.50
C GLY A 303 -10.75 4.39 14.95
N GLY A 304 -10.74 4.07 16.24
CA GLY A 304 -10.01 2.92 16.80
C GLY A 304 -8.48 3.11 16.83
N GLY A 305 -7.97 4.23 16.31
CA GLY A 305 -6.55 4.47 16.11
C GLY A 305 -6.03 3.88 14.80
N TYR A 306 -6.87 3.29 13.96
CA TYR A 306 -6.46 2.65 12.70
C TYR A 306 -6.95 3.40 11.45
N ILE A 307 -8.02 4.17 11.60
CA ILE A 307 -8.67 4.92 10.51
C ILE A 307 -9.13 6.29 11.04
N GLY A 308 -9.38 7.23 10.13
CA GLY A 308 -9.91 8.56 10.44
C GLY A 308 -9.08 9.68 9.84
N SER A 309 -9.64 10.89 9.82
CA SER A 309 -8.97 12.10 9.35
C SER A 309 -9.66 13.33 9.92
N SER A 310 -8.89 14.38 10.22
CA SER A 310 -9.42 15.70 10.59
C SER A 310 -10.17 16.40 9.46
N SER A 311 -10.07 15.86 8.24
CA SER A 311 -10.74 16.35 7.03
C SER A 311 -12.03 15.60 6.71
N ASP A 312 -12.39 14.59 7.49
CA ASP A 312 -13.73 13.99 7.39
C ASP A 312 -14.79 15.07 7.70
N PRO A 313 -15.84 15.23 6.87
CA PRO A 313 -16.89 16.23 7.06
C PRO A 313 -17.51 16.25 8.46
N LEU A 314 -17.48 15.12 9.17
CA LEU A 314 -17.95 15.00 10.55
C LEU A 314 -17.16 15.88 11.54
N TYR A 315 -15.89 16.18 11.24
CA TYR A 315 -15.00 17.03 12.05
C TYR A 315 -14.87 18.46 11.51
N ASN A 316 -15.78 18.90 10.66
CA ASN A 316 -15.83 20.28 10.20
C ASN A 316 -16.21 21.22 11.35
N GLY A 317 -15.26 22.07 11.76
CA GLY A 317 -15.42 22.99 12.89
C GLY A 317 -16.30 24.21 12.65
N CYS A 318 -16.73 24.50 11.41
CA CYS A 318 -17.44 25.74 11.06
C CYS A 318 -18.68 25.98 11.95
N ALA A 319 -19.48 24.95 12.21
CA ALA A 319 -20.71 25.08 12.98
C ALA A 319 -20.49 25.42 14.46
N ILE A 320 -19.34 25.02 15.02
CA ILE A 320 -19.02 25.15 16.45
C ILE A 320 -17.96 26.23 16.76
N ALA A 321 -17.47 26.90 15.71
CA ALA A 321 -16.53 28.01 15.75
C ALA A 321 -17.22 29.39 15.83
N THR A 322 -18.51 29.46 16.18
CA THR A 322 -19.28 30.72 16.22
C THR A 322 -18.81 31.70 17.31
N ASN A 323 -18.33 31.18 18.44
CA ASN A 323 -17.85 31.96 19.60
C ASN A 323 -16.54 31.40 20.20
N ALA A 324 -15.80 30.64 19.39
CA ALA A 324 -14.58 29.95 19.79
C ALA A 324 -13.69 29.75 18.57
N ILE A 325 -12.39 29.57 18.78
CA ILE A 325 -11.52 28.98 17.77
C ILE A 325 -11.67 27.47 17.87
N VAL A 326 -11.82 26.79 16.74
CA VAL A 326 -11.88 25.33 16.68
C VAL A 326 -10.67 24.84 15.92
N VAL A 327 -9.99 23.84 16.47
CA VAL A 327 -8.83 23.20 15.84
C VAL A 327 -9.10 21.72 15.74
N SER A 328 -8.91 21.13 14.55
CA SER A 328 -8.81 19.67 14.38
C SER A 328 -7.46 19.32 13.77
N MET A 329 -6.98 18.10 13.93
CA MET A 329 -5.63 17.73 13.51
C MET A 329 -5.54 16.25 13.15
N ASN A 330 -4.61 15.92 12.24
CA ASN A 330 -4.21 14.55 12.00
C ASN A 330 -3.12 14.10 12.98
N TYR A 331 -3.19 12.82 13.31
CA TYR A 331 -2.19 12.10 14.09
C TYR A 331 -1.94 10.74 13.42
N ARG A 332 -0.76 10.16 13.63
CA ARG A 332 -0.42 8.86 13.02
C ARG A 332 -1.36 7.75 13.51
N LEU A 333 -1.77 6.91 12.56
CA LEU A 333 -2.71 5.80 12.77
C LEU A 333 -2.00 4.45 12.56
N GLY A 334 -2.67 3.37 12.98
CA GLY A 334 -2.21 2.00 12.79
C GLY A 334 -0.81 1.74 13.36
N PRO A 335 -0.02 0.87 12.73
CA PRO A 335 1.35 0.60 13.17
C PRO A 335 2.22 1.86 13.27
N LEU A 336 2.05 2.84 12.37
CA LEU A 336 2.82 4.09 12.41
C LEU A 336 2.52 4.94 13.66
N GLY A 337 1.29 4.85 14.18
CA GLY A 337 0.86 5.57 15.37
C GLY A 337 1.12 4.83 16.68
N TRP A 338 1.08 3.49 16.65
CA TRP A 338 0.88 2.69 17.86
C TRP A 338 1.84 1.51 18.03
N LEU A 339 2.59 1.11 16.99
CA LEU A 339 3.48 -0.04 17.08
C LEU A 339 4.59 0.20 18.11
N THR A 340 4.73 -0.76 19.03
CA THR A 340 5.78 -0.75 20.05
C THR A 340 6.63 -1.99 19.87
N LEU A 341 7.95 -1.84 19.70
CA LEU A 341 8.90 -2.94 19.55
C LEU A 341 9.96 -2.87 20.63
N GLY A 342 10.33 -4.04 21.16
CA GLY A 342 11.44 -4.17 22.10
C GLY A 342 12.81 -4.09 21.41
N ALA A 343 13.86 -4.41 22.17
CA ALA A 343 15.20 -4.52 21.61
C ALA A 343 15.25 -5.59 20.49
N PRO A 344 16.04 -5.38 19.41
CA PRO A 344 16.99 -4.28 19.22
C PRO A 344 16.40 -2.98 18.61
N LEU A 345 15.18 -3.01 18.08
CA LEU A 345 14.59 -1.90 17.32
C LEU A 345 14.09 -0.74 18.22
N ASN A 346 13.62 -1.04 19.44
CA ASN A 346 13.24 -0.05 20.46
C ASN A 346 12.24 1.03 19.98
N PHE A 347 11.22 0.65 19.21
CA PHE A 347 10.12 1.57 18.92
C PHE A 347 9.23 1.74 20.15
N THR A 348 9.11 2.99 20.64
CA THR A 348 8.42 3.30 21.89
C THR A 348 6.89 3.29 21.79
N GLY A 349 6.35 3.31 20.56
CA GLY A 349 4.92 3.46 20.29
C GLY A 349 4.35 4.80 20.73
N ASN A 350 3.01 4.90 20.73
CA ASN A 350 2.22 6.09 21.10
C ASN A 350 2.54 7.37 20.31
N TYR A 351 3.09 7.21 19.11
CA TYR A 351 3.38 8.30 18.20
C TYR A 351 2.14 9.16 17.89
N GLY A 352 0.95 8.57 17.82
CA GLY A 352 -0.29 9.34 17.67
C GLY A 352 -0.56 10.31 18.83
N VAL A 353 -0.20 9.96 20.08
CA VAL A 353 -0.30 10.87 21.23
C VAL A 353 0.74 11.97 21.16
N LEU A 354 1.97 11.63 20.74
CA LEU A 354 3.05 12.60 20.57
C LEU A 354 2.72 13.64 19.48
N ASP A 355 2.06 13.21 18.40
CA ASP A 355 1.60 14.10 17.34
C ASP A 355 0.58 15.12 17.87
N VAL A 356 -0.35 14.68 18.71
CA VAL A 356 -1.32 15.59 19.34
C VAL A 356 -0.64 16.53 20.35
N LEU A 357 0.36 16.07 21.10
CA LEU A 357 1.15 16.95 21.98
C LEU A 357 1.89 18.03 21.17
N MET A 358 2.45 17.66 20.02
CA MET A 358 3.09 18.60 19.11
C MET A 358 2.08 19.62 18.54
N ALA A 359 0.87 19.17 18.16
CA ALA A 359 -0.20 20.07 17.74
C ALA A 359 -0.62 21.04 18.86
N LEU A 360 -0.68 20.58 20.11
CA LEU A 360 -0.98 21.43 21.26
C LEU A 360 0.13 22.46 21.54
N GLN A 361 1.39 22.10 21.37
CA GLN A 361 2.50 23.05 21.44
C GLN A 361 2.37 24.13 20.36
N TRP A 362 2.06 23.72 19.11
CA TRP A 362 1.79 24.67 18.04
C TRP A 362 0.62 25.62 18.39
N ILE A 363 -0.46 25.09 18.97
CA ILE A 363 -1.60 25.91 19.42
C ILE A 363 -1.16 26.93 20.47
N GLN A 364 -0.34 26.53 21.45
CA GLN A 364 0.16 27.45 22.47
C GLN A 364 0.95 28.62 21.88
N GLU A 365 1.74 28.36 20.84
CA GLU A 365 2.60 29.35 20.19
C GLU A 365 1.85 30.25 19.19
N ASN A 366 0.85 29.71 18.49
CA ASN A 366 0.32 30.34 17.27
C ASN A 366 -1.14 30.76 17.34
N ILE A 367 -1.97 30.17 18.22
CA ILE A 367 -3.43 30.34 18.15
C ILE A 367 -3.89 31.78 18.42
N ALA A 368 -3.07 32.57 19.11
CA ALA A 368 -3.32 33.99 19.34
C ALA A 368 -3.41 34.79 18.04
N SER A 369 -2.67 34.41 16.99
CA SER A 369 -2.74 35.04 15.67
C SER A 369 -4.12 34.91 15.02
N PHE A 370 -4.86 33.85 15.39
CA PHE A 370 -6.23 33.58 14.92
C PHE A 370 -7.30 34.15 15.88
N GLY A 371 -6.88 34.85 16.93
CA GLY A 371 -7.75 35.41 17.96
C GLY A 371 -8.12 34.46 19.09
N GLY A 372 -7.44 33.31 19.19
CA GLY A 372 -7.61 32.35 20.27
C GLY A 372 -6.83 32.73 21.54
N ASN A 373 -7.35 32.37 22.69
CA ASN A 373 -6.67 32.46 23.97
C ASN A 373 -6.02 31.10 24.29
N ASN A 374 -4.70 31.05 24.23
CA ASN A 374 -3.93 29.84 24.52
C ASN A 374 -4.03 29.37 25.99
N LYS A 375 -4.59 30.18 26.89
CA LYS A 375 -4.85 29.78 28.29
C LYS A 375 -6.20 29.09 28.49
N THR A 376 -7.08 29.10 27.50
CA THR A 376 -8.42 28.49 27.56
C THR A 376 -8.61 27.45 26.46
N VAL A 377 -7.69 26.49 26.42
CA VAL A 377 -7.67 25.36 25.47
C VAL A 377 -8.42 24.18 26.07
N LEU A 378 -9.56 23.84 25.47
CA LEU A 378 -10.36 22.66 25.76
C LEU A 378 -10.01 21.55 24.75
N LEU A 379 -9.51 20.42 25.24
CA LEU A 379 -9.29 19.23 24.43
C LEU A 379 -10.51 18.32 24.46
N PHE A 380 -11.00 17.82 23.33
CA PHE A 380 -12.11 16.87 23.33
C PHE A 380 -12.05 15.88 22.16
N GLY A 381 -12.66 14.71 22.36
CA GLY A 381 -12.72 13.68 21.31
C GLY A 381 -13.56 12.48 21.70
N GLN A 382 -13.93 11.70 20.69
CA GLN A 382 -14.75 10.50 20.82
C GLN A 382 -13.95 9.22 20.52
N SER A 383 -14.25 8.12 21.20
CA SER A 383 -13.55 6.83 20.99
C SER A 383 -12.03 6.96 21.20
N THR A 384 -11.19 6.63 20.24
CA THR A 384 -9.73 6.82 20.36
C THR A 384 -9.35 8.28 20.62
N GLY A 385 -10.05 9.26 20.02
CA GLY A 385 -9.85 10.67 20.34
C GLY A 385 -10.16 10.98 21.82
N GLY A 386 -11.16 10.31 22.38
CA GLY A 386 -11.49 10.38 23.81
C GLY A 386 -10.45 9.71 24.69
N ILE A 387 -9.85 8.60 24.25
CA ILE A 387 -8.70 7.96 24.93
C ILE A 387 -7.50 8.92 24.93
N ILE A 388 -7.16 9.51 23.79
CA ILE A 388 -6.04 10.46 23.67
C ILE A 388 -6.29 11.69 24.54
N ALA A 389 -7.50 12.26 24.53
CA ALA A 389 -7.85 13.37 25.40
C ALA A 389 -7.68 13.02 26.89
N HIS A 390 -8.07 11.81 27.29
CA HIS A 390 -7.86 11.31 28.65
C HIS A 390 -6.36 11.15 28.97
N VAL A 391 -5.59 10.49 28.11
CA VAL A 391 -4.14 10.31 28.29
C VAL A 391 -3.44 11.66 28.45
N ILE A 392 -3.62 12.58 27.50
CA ILE A 392 -3.00 13.91 27.54
C ILE A 392 -3.37 14.67 28.81
N SER A 393 -4.62 14.57 29.28
CA SER A 393 -5.04 15.23 30.52
C SER A 393 -4.30 14.74 31.78
N THR A 394 -3.65 13.57 31.70
CA THR A 394 -2.90 12.97 32.80
C THR A 394 -1.37 13.02 32.61
N LEU A 395 -0.89 13.44 31.44
CA LEU A 395 0.54 13.48 31.14
C LEU A 395 1.21 14.74 31.71
N PRO A 396 2.28 14.61 32.51
CA PRO A 396 3.06 15.76 32.98
C PRO A 396 3.58 16.66 31.84
N GLN A 397 3.89 16.07 30.69
CA GLN A 397 4.36 16.75 29.48
C GLN A 397 3.28 17.66 28.85
N ALA A 398 2.01 17.45 29.19
CA ALA A 398 0.90 18.28 28.73
C ALA A 398 0.60 19.46 29.66
N ASN A 399 1.33 19.61 30.77
CA ASN A 399 1.10 20.68 31.73
C ASN A 399 1.20 22.05 31.06
N GLY A 400 0.10 22.82 31.12
CA GLY A 400 0.01 24.14 30.50
C GLY A 400 -0.31 24.15 29.01
N LEU A 401 -0.47 22.98 28.36
CA LEU A 401 -0.87 22.88 26.95
C LEU A 401 -2.39 22.91 26.76
N CYS A 402 -3.15 22.40 27.72
CA CYS A 402 -4.61 22.47 27.76
C CYS A 402 -5.12 22.80 29.17
N SER A 403 -6.20 23.56 29.26
CA SER A 403 -6.84 23.96 30.54
C SER A 403 -7.94 22.99 30.99
N SER A 404 -8.52 22.25 30.05
CA SER A 404 -9.62 21.32 30.30
C SER A 404 -9.66 20.23 29.23
N ALA A 405 -10.26 19.08 29.57
CA ALA A 405 -10.45 17.98 28.65
C ALA A 405 -11.83 17.33 28.80
N ILE A 406 -12.42 16.89 27.68
CA ILE A 406 -13.63 16.06 27.63
C ILE A 406 -13.28 14.76 26.89
N SER A 407 -13.49 13.62 27.52
CA SER A 407 -13.38 12.31 26.88
C SER A 407 -14.77 11.73 26.65
N GLU A 408 -15.18 11.66 25.38
CA GLU A 408 -16.48 11.13 24.98
C GLU A 408 -16.33 9.64 24.63
N SER A 409 -16.55 8.77 25.60
CA SER A 409 -16.21 7.34 25.50
C SER A 409 -14.70 7.08 25.41
N GLY A 410 -14.23 6.02 26.07
CA GLY A 410 -12.82 5.64 26.09
C GLY A 410 -12.05 6.05 27.37
N ALA A 411 -12.57 6.94 28.21
CA ALA A 411 -11.98 7.25 29.53
C ALA A 411 -11.94 6.01 30.45
N GLY A 412 -10.88 5.91 31.27
CA GLY A 412 -10.77 4.90 32.34
C GLY A 412 -10.59 3.45 31.87
N ARG A 413 -10.27 3.22 30.60
CA ARG A 413 -9.89 1.88 30.11
C ARG A 413 -8.47 1.55 30.56
N PRO A 414 -8.21 0.31 31.04
CA PRO A 414 -6.85 -0.14 31.29
C PRO A 414 -6.06 -0.06 29.98
N LEU A 415 -5.03 0.78 29.96
CA LEU A 415 -4.08 0.82 28.85
C LEU A 415 -3.12 -0.35 29.00
N ALA A 416 -2.75 -0.96 27.88
CA ALA A 416 -1.77 -2.03 27.90
C ALA A 416 -0.43 -1.49 28.44
N THR A 417 0.22 -2.30 29.26
CA THR A 417 1.57 -2.02 29.77
C THR A 417 2.58 -2.04 28.63
N SER A 418 3.74 -1.42 28.82
CA SER A 418 4.83 -1.46 27.85
C SER A 418 5.25 -2.89 27.49
N GLU A 419 5.27 -3.81 28.46
CA GLU A 419 5.57 -5.23 28.23
C GLU A 419 4.52 -5.89 27.32
N GLN A 420 3.23 -5.65 27.57
CA GLN A 420 2.15 -6.17 26.73
C GLN A 420 2.20 -5.59 25.30
N GLN A 421 2.53 -4.31 25.15
CA GLN A 421 2.65 -3.68 23.84
C GLN A 421 3.86 -4.18 23.05
N ILE A 422 5.00 -4.39 23.71
CA ILE A 422 6.17 -5.03 23.09
C ILE A 422 5.84 -6.45 22.63
N ALA A 423 5.15 -7.23 23.47
CA ALA A 423 4.73 -8.59 23.11
C ALA A 423 3.81 -8.59 21.88
N ASN A 424 2.82 -7.70 21.85
CA ASN A 424 1.91 -7.56 20.71
C ASN A 424 2.63 -7.09 19.44
N GLY A 425 3.56 -6.15 19.55
CA GLY A 425 4.33 -5.66 18.41
C GLY A 425 5.27 -6.72 17.85
N ASN A 426 5.95 -7.49 18.70
CA ASN A 426 6.78 -8.61 18.26
C ASN A 426 5.95 -9.70 17.56
N ALA A 427 4.77 -10.05 18.11
CA ALA A 427 3.87 -11.00 17.46
C ALA A 427 3.33 -10.50 16.11
N PHE A 428 3.07 -9.18 15.99
CA PHE A 428 2.67 -8.55 14.73
C PHE A 428 3.78 -8.65 13.67
N ILE A 429 5.02 -8.34 14.03
CA ILE A 429 6.19 -8.42 13.13
C ILE A 429 6.51 -9.88 12.76
N GLU A 430 6.39 -10.82 13.69
CA GLU A 430 6.53 -12.26 13.43
C GLU A 430 5.47 -12.75 12.43
N THR A 431 4.22 -12.29 12.57
CA THR A 431 3.13 -12.60 11.63
C THR A 431 3.40 -12.06 10.22
N LEU A 432 4.14 -10.96 10.10
CA LEU A 432 4.55 -10.39 8.82
C LEU A 432 5.79 -11.07 8.21
N GLY A 433 6.41 -12.03 8.91
CA GLY A 433 7.61 -12.74 8.45
C GLY A 433 8.91 -11.94 8.56
N CYS A 434 8.89 -10.81 9.27
CA CYS A 434 10.07 -10.00 9.55
C CYS A 434 10.88 -10.68 10.67
N SER A 435 12.12 -11.07 10.37
CA SER A 435 12.92 -11.94 11.24
C SER A 435 14.16 -11.25 11.80
N ASN A 436 14.61 -10.16 11.20
CA ASN A 436 15.80 -9.41 11.61
C ASN A 436 15.54 -7.90 11.63
N SER A 437 16.40 -7.13 12.32
CA SER A 437 16.30 -5.66 12.42
C SER A 437 16.53 -4.89 11.12
N SER A 438 16.87 -5.60 10.04
CA SER A 438 17.09 -5.05 8.69
C SER A 438 15.88 -5.19 7.77
N ASP A 439 14.88 -5.98 8.18
CA ASP A 439 13.60 -6.18 7.50
C ASP A 439 12.62 -5.09 7.93
#